data_AF-A0A443EIJ2-F1
#
_entry.id   AF-A0A443EIJ2-F1
#
_cell.length_a   1.000
_cell.length_b   1.000
_cell.length_c   1.000
_cell.angle_alpha   90.00
_cell.angle_beta   90.00
_cell.angle_gamma   90.00
#
_symmetry.space_group_name_H-M   'P 1'
#
loop_
_entity.id
_entity.type
_entity.pdbx_description
1 polymer ?
#
loop_
_entity_poly.entity_id
_entity_poly.type
_entity_poly.pdbx_seq_one_letter_code
_entity_poly.pdbx_strand_id
1 'polypeptide(L)'
;EDLFHDGLKDVYYAERKILAALKKMAKGAESDQLTAAFEKHRDETEAQIERLQQVFEIFGKRAQGKTCPAIDGIIEEGQEILEEFKEAPALDAGLVAAAQ
;
A
#
# COMPACT_ATOMS: atom_id res chain seq x y z
N GLU A 1 17.86 5.36 -19.24
CA GLU A 1 17.62 4.81 -17.89
C GLU A 1 17.34 3.31 -18.06
N ASP A 2 17.70 2.48 -17.09
CA ASP A 2 17.43 1.04 -17.14
C ASP A 2 16.03 0.77 -16.56
N LEU A 3 15.31 -0.20 -17.15
CA LEU A 3 13.97 -0.63 -16.75
C LEU A 3 13.92 -1.00 -15.26
N PHE A 4 15.01 -1.56 -14.72
CA PHE A 4 15.12 -1.89 -13.30
C PHE A 4 15.04 -0.64 -12.41
N HIS A 5 15.78 0.42 -12.74
CA HIS A 5 15.75 1.67 -11.96
C HIS A 5 14.38 2.34 -12.04
N ASP A 6 13.75 2.31 -13.21
CA ASP A 6 12.40 2.84 -13.38
C ASP A 6 11.38 2.07 -12.53
N GLY A 7 11.46 0.72 -12.54
CA GLY A 7 10.64 -0.14 -11.68
C GLY A 7 10.87 0.09 -10.18
N LEU A 8 12.11 0.32 -9.73
CA LEU A 8 12.37 0.68 -8.33
C LEU A 8 11.64 1.96 -7.92
N LYS A 9 11.57 2.96 -8.81
CA LYS A 9 10.87 4.22 -8.54
C LYS A 9 9.34 4.00 -8.48
N ASP A 10 8.79 3.11 -9.31
CA ASP A 10 7.36 2.75 -9.25
C ASP A 10 7.02 2.06 -7.92
N VAL A 11 7.76 1.00 -7.58
CA VAL A 11 7.51 0.21 -6.36
C VAL A 11 7.73 1.08 -5.12
N TYR A 12 8.78 1.90 -5.08
CA TYR A 12 9.01 2.81 -3.95
C TYR A 12 7.91 3.86 -3.77
N TYR A 13 7.30 4.34 -4.86
CA TYR A 13 6.11 5.17 -4.76
C TYR A 13 4.91 4.37 -4.23
N ALA A 14 4.70 3.16 -4.77
CA ALA A 14 3.62 2.28 -4.36
C ALA A 14 3.66 1.95 -2.87
N GLU A 15 4.79 1.50 -2.34
CA GLU A 15 4.91 1.14 -0.92
C GLU A 15 4.60 2.32 0.00
N ARG A 16 5.03 3.53 -0.36
CA ARG A 16 4.72 4.73 0.43
C ARG A 16 3.24 5.09 0.41
N LYS A 17 2.54 4.82 -0.69
CA LYS A 17 1.09 5.00 -0.79
C LYS A 17 0.34 3.90 -0.03
N ILE A 18 0.74 2.65 -0.20
CA ILE A 18 0.22 1.48 0.52
C ILE A 18 0.33 1.69 2.02
N LEU A 19 1.46 2.17 2.52
CA LEU A 19 1.66 2.44 3.94
C LEU A 19 0.59 3.37 4.53
N ALA A 20 0.26 4.44 3.80
CA ALA A 20 -0.77 5.38 4.22
C ALA A 20 -2.18 4.78 4.10
N ALA A 21 -2.43 3.99 3.06
CA ALA A 21 -3.70 3.31 2.83
C ALA A 21 -3.98 2.24 3.90
N LEU A 22 -3.01 1.39 4.23
CA LEU A 22 -3.14 0.34 5.26
C LEU A 22 -3.55 0.91 6.62
N LYS A 23 -3.02 2.08 7.00
CA LYS A 23 -3.45 2.78 8.21
C LYS A 23 -4.93 3.20 8.18
N LYS A 24 -5.46 3.56 7.01
CA LYS A 24 -6.89 3.87 6.86
C LYS A 24 -7.72 2.59 6.86
N MET A 25 -7.29 1.55 6.15
CA MET A 25 -7.99 0.26 6.08
C MET A 25 -8.10 -0.40 7.46
N ALA A 26 -7.02 -0.42 8.24
CA ALA A 26 -7.02 -0.94 9.61
C ALA A 26 -8.03 -0.21 10.52
N LYS A 27 -8.26 1.09 10.30
CA LYS A 27 -9.25 1.87 11.08
C LYS A 27 -10.69 1.66 10.62
N GLY A 28 -10.88 1.26 9.36
CA GLY A 28 -12.18 1.09 8.75
C GLY A 28 -12.71 -0.33 8.79
N ALA A 29 -11.83 -1.32 8.97
CA ALA A 29 -12.21 -2.72 9.14
C ALA A 29 -13.00 -2.93 10.44
N GLU A 30 -13.99 -3.83 10.40
CA GLU A 30 -14.84 -4.17 11.55
C GLU A 30 -14.34 -5.42 12.29
N SER A 31 -13.69 -6.35 11.58
CA SER A 31 -13.09 -7.55 12.17
C SER A 31 -11.72 -7.28 12.78
N ASP A 32 -11.55 -7.66 14.05
CA ASP A 32 -10.26 -7.61 14.75
C ASP A 32 -9.14 -8.35 14.00
N GLN A 33 -9.48 -9.46 13.31
CA GLN A 33 -8.51 -10.23 12.54
C GLN A 33 -8.05 -9.46 11.29
N LEU A 34 -8.97 -8.77 10.62
CA LEU A 34 -8.66 -8.00 9.43
C LEU A 34 -7.85 -6.74 9.80
N THR A 35 -8.25 -6.06 10.87
CA THR A 35 -7.49 -4.94 11.46
C THR A 35 -6.04 -5.36 11.77
N ALA A 36 -5.86 -6.47 12.49
CA ALA A 36 -4.53 -6.99 12.81
C ALA A 36 -3.72 -7.37 11.56
N ALA A 37 -4.38 -7.90 10.52
CA ALA A 37 -3.72 -8.21 9.25
C ALA A 37 -3.22 -6.93 8.54
N PHE A 38 -4.02 -5.86 8.51
CA PHE A 38 -3.60 -4.58 7.94
C PHE A 38 -2.49 -3.91 8.75
N GLU A 39 -2.53 -3.97 10.08
CA GLU A 39 -1.45 -3.46 10.93
C GLU A 39 -0.14 -4.23 10.71
N LYS A 40 -0.21 -5.57 10.65
CA LYS A 40 0.95 -6.40 10.34
C LYS A 40 1.53 -6.07 8.96
N HIS A 41 0.67 -5.97 7.95
CA HIS A 41 1.11 -5.62 6.59
C HIS A 41 1.74 -4.22 6.58
N ARG A 42 1.21 -3.27 7.35
CA ARG A 42 1.78 -1.92 7.45
C ARG A 42 3.22 -1.97 7.97
N ASP A 43 3.48 -2.74 9.03
CA ASP A 43 4.83 -2.89 9.59
C ASP A 43 5.79 -3.58 8.59
N GLU A 44 5.29 -4.58 7.85
CA GLU A 44 6.04 -5.21 6.76
C GLU A 44 6.37 -4.21 5.63
N THR A 45 5.43 -3.33 5.27
CA THR A 45 5.61 -2.27 4.28
C THR A 45 6.62 -1.23 4.74
N GLU A 46 6.66 -0.84 6.02
CA GLU A 46 7.71 0.05 6.55
C GLU A 46 9.10 -0.57 6.32
N ALA A 47 9.27 -1.86 6.66
CA ALA A 47 10.52 -2.57 6.41
C ALA A 47 10.85 -2.73 4.91
N GLN A 48 9.84 -2.89 4.05
CA GLN A 48 10.04 -2.94 2.58
C GLN A 48 10.54 -1.60 2.03
N ILE A 49 10.00 -0.47 2.52
CA ILE A 49 10.47 0.87 2.15
C ILE A 49 11.94 1.06 2.54
N GLU A 50 12.34 0.63 3.74
CA GLU A 50 13.74 0.67 4.18
C GLU A 50 14.65 -0.19 3.28
N ARG A 51 14.21 -1.40 2.90
CA ARG A 51 14.96 -2.25 1.95
C ARG A 51 15.10 -1.59 0.59
N LEU A 52 14.05 -0.95 0.08
CA LEU A 52 14.13 -0.22 -1.19
C LEU A 52 15.13 0.94 -1.12
N GLN A 53 15.19 1.66 0.00
CA GLN A 53 16.20 2.70 0.21
C GLN A 53 17.62 2.14 0.15
N GLN A 54 17.87 0.99 0.79
CA GLN A 54 19.16 0.29 0.68
C GLN A 54 19.48 -0.13 -0.77
N VAL A 55 18.49 -0.60 -1.52
CA VAL A 55 18.66 -0.95 -2.94
C VAL A 55 19.02 0.28 -3.78
N PHE A 56 18.38 1.43 -3.55
CA PHE A 56 18.74 2.69 -4.21
C PHE A 56 20.19 3.10 -3.90
N GLU A 57 20.62 2.97 -2.65
CA GLU A 57 22.00 3.24 -2.23
C GLU A 57 23.00 2.33 -2.93
N ILE A 58 22.75 1.02 -2.99
CA ILE A 58 23.57 0.04 -3.72
C ILE A 58 23.66 0.40 -5.20
N PHE A 59 22.55 0.87 -5.78
CA PHE A 59 22.47 1.29 -7.17
C PHE A 59 23.13 2.67 -7.42
N GLY A 60 23.60 3.35 -6.38
CA GLY A 60 24.25 4.67 -6.47
C GLY A 60 23.29 5.78 -6.91
N LYS A 61 21.99 5.65 -6.60
CA LYS A 61 20.94 6.62 -6.95
C LYS A 61 20.19 7.06 -5.70
N ARG A 62 19.67 8.27 -5.73
CA ARG A 62 18.78 8.76 -4.67
C ARG A 62 17.45 8.00 -4.73
N ALA A 63 16.96 7.53 -3.59
CA ALA A 63 15.62 6.98 -3.46
C ALA A 63 14.57 8.06 -3.81
N GLN A 64 13.86 7.85 -4.93
CA GLN A 64 12.84 8.76 -5.40
C GLN A 64 11.72 7.97 -6.05
N GLY A 65 10.49 8.16 -5.59
CA GLY A 65 9.32 7.58 -6.26
C GLY A 65 8.99 8.32 -7.55
N LYS A 66 8.40 7.63 -8.51
CA LYS A 66 7.63 8.25 -9.59
C LYS A 66 6.18 7.83 -9.45
N THR A 67 5.26 8.70 -9.84
CA THR A 67 3.83 8.40 -9.77
C THR A 67 3.52 7.09 -10.48
N CYS A 68 2.83 6.20 -9.79
CA CYS A 68 2.35 4.92 -10.31
C CYS A 68 0.81 4.97 -10.35
N PRO A 69 0.19 5.16 -11.53
CA PRO A 69 -1.28 5.21 -11.64
C PRO A 69 -1.95 3.91 -11.19
N ALA A 70 -1.28 2.77 -11.36
CA ALA A 70 -1.83 1.46 -10.99
C ALA A 70 -2.11 1.37 -9.49
N ILE A 71 -1.14 1.74 -8.64
CA ILE A 71 -1.35 1.69 -7.18
C ILE A 71 -2.28 2.79 -6.69
N ASP A 72 -2.27 3.96 -7.34
CA ASP A 72 -3.22 5.03 -7.00
C ASP A 72 -4.66 4.56 -7.25
N GLY A 73 -4.93 3.86 -8.37
CA GLY A 73 -6.25 3.29 -8.67
C GLY A 73 -6.67 2.17 -7.70
N ILE A 74 -5.78 1.24 -7.36
CA ILE A 74 -6.07 0.17 -6.37
C ILE A 74 -6.42 0.78 -5.00
N ILE A 75 -5.69 1.81 -4.58
CA ILE A 75 -5.96 2.49 -3.30
C ILE A 75 -7.26 3.29 -3.34
N GLU A 76 -7.59 3.89 -4.49
CA GLU A 76 -8.86 4.58 -4.70
C GLU A 76 -10.04 3.61 -4.57
N GLU A 77 -9.99 2.45 -5.22
CA GLU A 77 -11.02 1.40 -5.12
C GLU A 77 -11.25 0.97 -3.66
N GLY A 78 -10.17 0.75 -2.89
CA GLY A 78 -10.30 0.43 -1.47
C GLY A 78 -10.91 1.59 -0.63
N GLN A 79 -10.65 2.84 -1.01
CA GLN A 79 -11.24 4.01 -0.35
C GLN A 79 -12.73 4.17 -0.68
N GLU A 80 -13.11 3.93 -1.92
CA GLU A 80 -14.52 3.88 -2.34
C GLU A 80 -15.27 2.81 -1.54
N ILE A 81 -14.70 1.62 -1.37
CA ILE A 81 -15.30 0.56 -0.54
C ILE A 81 -15.50 1.02 0.91
N LEU A 82 -14.51 1.67 1.53
CA LEU A 82 -14.62 2.20 2.88
C LEU A 82 -15.76 3.22 3.03
N GLU A 83 -16.01 4.03 2.01
CA GLU A 83 -17.01 5.09 2.03
C GLU A 83 -18.41 4.56 1.70
N GLU A 84 -18.54 3.74 0.66
CA GLU A 84 -19.83 3.26 0.14
C GLU A 84 -20.43 2.11 0.96
N PHE A 85 -19.59 1.24 1.52
CA PHE A 85 -20.03 0.05 2.26
C PHE A 85 -19.87 0.20 3.77
N LYS A 86 -19.69 1.42 4.27
CA LYS A 86 -19.60 1.69 5.70
C LYS A 86 -20.82 1.12 6.44
N GLU A 87 -20.61 0.38 7.52
CA GLU A 87 -21.64 -0.32 8.32
C GLU A 87 -22.38 -1.44 7.55
N ALA A 88 -21.99 -1.74 6.31
CA ALA A 88 -22.54 -2.85 5.56
C ALA A 88 -21.82 -4.16 5.93
N PRO A 89 -22.53 -5.31 6.03
CA PRO A 89 -21.89 -6.60 6.28
C PRO A 89 -20.84 -7.03 5.25
N ALA A 90 -20.82 -6.38 4.08
CA ALA A 90 -19.89 -6.65 2.99
C ALA A 90 -18.58 -5.84 3.09
N LEU A 91 -18.47 -4.89 4.02
CA LEU A 91 -17.33 -3.97 4.12
C LEU A 91 -15.99 -4.73 4.17
N ASP A 92 -15.81 -5.58 5.17
CA ASP A 92 -14.56 -6.33 5.36
C ASP A 92 -14.23 -7.23 4.18
N ALA A 93 -15.23 -7.84 3.53
CA ALA A 93 -15.01 -8.65 2.33
C ALA A 93 -14.51 -7.79 1.16
N GLY A 94 -15.06 -6.58 1.00
CA GLY A 94 -14.57 -5.61 0.02
C GLY A 94 -13.15 -5.13 0.32
N LEU A 95 -12.84 -4.82 1.58
CA LEU A 95 -11.50 -4.39 1.99
C LEU A 95 -10.45 -5.48 1.75
N VAL A 96 -10.80 -6.75 1.99
CA VAL A 96 -9.93 -7.88 1.64
C VAL A 96 -9.73 -7.96 0.13
N ALA A 97 -10.79 -7.83 -0.67
CA ALA A 97 -10.69 -7.91 -2.12
C ALA A 97 -9.77 -6.82 -2.70
N ALA A 98 -9.86 -5.58 -2.19
CA ALA A 98 -9.00 -4.47 -2.64
C ALA A 98 -7.53 -4.60 -2.20
N ALA A 99 -7.24 -5.44 -1.19
CA ALA A 99 -5.90 -5.58 -0.61
C ALA A 99 -5.10 -6.79 -1.11
N GLN A 100 -5.72 -7.70 -1.88
CA GLN A 100 -5.11 -8.93 -2.41
C GLN A 100 -4.27 -8.68 -3.67
#